data_AF-A0A1V4MTY5-F1
#
_entry.id   AF-A0A1V4MTY5-F1
#
_cell.length_a   1.000
_cell.length_b   1.000
_cell.length_c   1.000
_cell.angle_alpha   90.00
_cell.angle_beta   90.00
_cell.angle_gamma   90.00
#
_symmetry.space_group_name_H-M   'P 1'
#
loop_
_entity.id
_entity.type
_entity.pdbx_description
1 polymer ?
#
loop_
_entity_poly.entity_id
_entity_poly.type
_entity_poly.pdbx_seq_one_letter_code
_entity_poly.pdbx_strand_id
1 'polypeptide(L)'
;MTLFPSSFRDPADISRLLYYTAIWSGGRTSEVRVDGFDTLRTHVNEISRSPSSGRVAGLSKYMNLLPGISRSTIHLPPDIASGFFGACLREASALLELGYPRDEPAVFTTSFPAPGANSIRTVRQIRSALHHLGGDFDLFRALVRTSHTVEGALEVSFSIWPPRRVRDGSFVLRLGHRGQSVPAVLIMERRLLGYALLCCWDLALRLREAEKVQVPDPDFNTFAGRFMESDTRG
;
A
#
# COMPACT_ATOMS: atom_id res chain seq x y z
N MET A 1 -7.64 10.38 10.59
CA MET A 1 -6.92 9.35 9.79
C MET A 1 -5.52 9.17 10.35
N THR A 2 -5.18 7.94 10.74
CA THR A 2 -3.91 7.58 11.38
C THR A 2 -2.76 7.61 10.38
N LEU A 3 -1.55 7.96 10.83
CA LEU A 3 -0.33 7.84 10.01
C LEU A 3 0.17 6.40 10.04
N PHE A 4 0.79 5.96 8.94
CA PHE A 4 1.62 4.76 8.94
C PHE A 4 2.83 4.96 9.89
N PRO A 5 3.36 3.91 10.55
CA PRO A 5 4.43 4.04 11.55
C PRO A 5 5.82 4.32 10.93
N SER A 6 5.91 5.24 9.97
CA SER A 6 7.16 5.68 9.36
C SER A 6 7.10 7.14 8.96
N SER A 7 8.19 7.86 9.19
CA SER A 7 8.37 9.25 8.78
C SER A 7 8.98 9.30 7.39
N PHE A 8 8.16 9.11 6.36
CA PHE A 8 8.60 9.18 4.98
C PHE A 8 9.16 10.57 4.64
N ARG A 9 10.27 10.61 3.89
CA ARG A 9 10.91 11.87 3.47
C ARG A 9 10.44 12.29 2.08
N ASP A 10 10.23 11.32 1.20
CA ASP A 10 9.90 11.53 -0.19
C ASP A 10 9.06 10.36 -0.76
N PRO A 11 8.59 10.46 -2.01
CA PRO A 11 7.86 9.39 -2.68
C PRO A 11 8.64 8.09 -2.85
N ALA A 12 9.97 8.11 -2.86
CA ALA A 12 10.79 6.91 -3.01
C ALA A 12 10.70 6.05 -1.75
N ASP A 13 10.74 6.65 -0.55
CA ASP A 13 10.54 5.92 0.71
C ASP A 13 9.16 5.20 0.73
N ILE A 14 8.10 5.89 0.27
CA ILE A 14 6.74 5.31 0.18
C ILE A 14 6.69 4.19 -0.86
N SER A 15 7.40 4.33 -1.98
CA SER A 15 7.46 3.28 -3.00
C SER A 15 8.18 2.03 -2.50
N ARG A 16 9.24 2.21 -1.70
CA ARG A 16 9.93 1.10 -1.03
C ARG A 16 9.02 0.34 -0.08
N LEU A 17 8.06 1.00 0.56
CA LEU A 17 7.04 0.31 1.37
C LEU A 17 6.26 -0.71 0.51
N LEU A 18 5.77 -0.30 -0.67
CA LEU A 18 5.08 -1.19 -1.61
C LEU A 18 5.98 -2.36 -2.01
N TYR A 19 7.24 -2.08 -2.37
CA TYR A 19 8.22 -3.10 -2.72
C TYR A 19 8.40 -4.14 -1.61
N TYR A 20 8.69 -3.71 -0.38
CA TYR A 20 8.94 -4.61 0.75
C TYR A 20 7.68 -5.39 1.16
N THR A 21 6.50 -4.82 0.95
CA THR A 21 5.22 -5.51 1.16
C THR A 21 5.06 -6.65 0.16
N ALA A 22 5.22 -6.37 -1.13
CA ALA A 22 5.05 -7.36 -2.18
C ALA A 22 6.05 -8.52 -2.06
N ILE A 23 7.34 -8.23 -1.83
CA ILE A 23 8.32 -9.32 -1.68
C ILE A 23 8.13 -10.14 -0.39
N TRP A 24 7.45 -9.59 0.62
CA TRP A 24 7.14 -10.35 1.83
C TRP A 24 6.02 -11.37 1.57
N SER A 25 5.08 -11.05 0.68
CA SER A 25 3.94 -11.91 0.37
C SER A 25 4.33 -13.17 -0.40
N GLY A 26 5.23 -13.03 -1.37
CA GLY A 26 5.57 -14.12 -2.30
C GLY A 26 6.98 -14.06 -2.87
N GLY A 27 7.90 -13.34 -2.21
CA GLY A 27 9.27 -13.18 -2.68
C GLY A 27 9.36 -12.43 -3.99
N ARG A 28 10.40 -12.74 -4.79
CA ARG A 28 10.62 -12.10 -6.11
C ARG A 28 9.62 -12.52 -7.18
N THR A 29 8.87 -13.59 -6.96
CA THR A 29 7.82 -14.10 -7.85
C THR A 29 6.44 -13.53 -7.50
N SER A 30 6.34 -12.68 -6.48
CA SER A 30 5.11 -11.97 -6.17
C SER A 30 4.73 -11.00 -7.30
N GLU A 31 3.45 -10.68 -7.38
CA GLU A 31 2.94 -9.69 -8.32
C GLU A 31 2.19 -8.60 -7.56
N VAL A 32 2.23 -7.39 -8.12
CA VAL A 32 1.40 -6.28 -7.71
C VAL A 32 0.38 -6.05 -8.80
N ARG A 33 -0.89 -6.16 -8.43
CA ARG A 33 -2.03 -5.86 -9.29
C ARG A 33 -2.21 -4.35 -9.34
N VAL A 34 -2.26 -3.76 -10.53
CA VAL A 34 -2.53 -2.34 -10.72
C VAL A 34 -3.86 -2.17 -11.42
N ASP A 35 -4.78 -1.48 -10.75
CA ASP A 35 -6.12 -1.21 -11.28
C ASP A 35 -6.19 0.19 -11.90
N GLY A 36 -6.89 0.32 -13.03
CA GLY A 36 -7.07 1.59 -13.73
C GLY A 36 -5.96 1.95 -14.72
N PHE A 37 -5.12 0.98 -15.10
CA PHE A 37 -3.93 1.26 -15.91
C PHE A 37 -4.27 1.87 -17.27
N ASP A 38 -5.23 1.30 -18.01
CA ASP A 38 -5.63 1.83 -19.33
C ASP A 38 -6.20 3.25 -19.24
N THR A 39 -6.97 3.54 -18.19
CA THR A 39 -7.55 4.87 -17.98
C THR A 39 -6.48 5.89 -17.64
N LEU A 40 -5.56 5.54 -16.74
CA LEU A 40 -4.39 6.37 -16.43
C LEU A 40 -3.54 6.59 -17.69
N ARG A 41 -3.28 5.53 -18.48
CA ARG A 41 -2.51 5.61 -19.72
C ARG A 41 -3.14 6.56 -20.74
N THR A 42 -4.46 6.50 -20.90
CA THR A 42 -5.21 7.35 -21.84
C THR A 42 -5.03 8.83 -21.47
N HIS A 43 -5.32 9.19 -20.22
CA HIS A 43 -5.18 10.57 -19.75
C HIS A 43 -3.73 11.08 -19.83
N VAL A 44 -2.76 10.26 -19.45
CA VAL A 44 -1.34 10.63 -19.51
C VAL A 44 -0.88 10.86 -20.94
N ASN A 45 -1.35 10.04 -21.89
CA ASN A 45 -1.05 10.22 -23.32
C ASN A 45 -1.67 11.50 -23.88
N GLU A 46 -2.89 11.85 -23.47
CA GLU A 46 -3.54 13.10 -23.85
C GLU A 46 -2.78 14.31 -23.30
N ILE A 47 -2.43 14.29 -22.00
CA ILE A 47 -1.63 15.35 -21.38
C ILE A 47 -0.25 15.44 -22.04
N SER A 48 0.37 14.32 -22.40
CA SER A 48 1.69 14.27 -23.05
C SER A 48 1.70 14.93 -24.42
N ARG A 49 0.55 15.07 -25.08
CA ARG A 49 0.39 15.82 -26.35
C ARG A 49 0.05 17.30 -26.16
N SER A 50 -0.08 17.75 -24.91
CA SER A 50 -0.40 19.13 -24.56
C SER A 50 0.85 19.94 -24.16
N PRO A 51 0.75 21.28 -24.02
CA PRO A 51 1.81 22.11 -23.44
C PRO A 51 2.21 21.72 -22.01
N SER A 52 1.38 20.94 -21.31
CA SER A 52 1.63 20.45 -19.95
C SER A 52 2.38 19.11 -19.89
N SER A 53 2.87 18.60 -21.02
CA SER A 53 3.51 17.29 -21.13
C SER A 53 4.66 17.06 -20.14
N GLY A 54 5.45 18.10 -19.84
CA GLY A 54 6.54 18.05 -18.87
C GLY A 54 6.11 17.70 -17.45
N ARG A 55 4.83 17.93 -17.09
CA ARG A 55 4.29 17.64 -15.75
C ARG A 55 3.99 16.16 -15.50
N VAL A 56 3.90 15.36 -16.58
CA VAL A 56 3.61 13.92 -16.53
C VAL A 56 4.68 13.07 -17.23
N ALA A 57 5.86 13.65 -17.47
CA ALA A 57 6.89 13.04 -18.30
C ALA A 57 7.49 11.76 -17.68
N GLY A 58 7.58 11.70 -16.35
CA GLY A 58 8.08 10.53 -15.64
C GLY A 58 7.13 9.36 -15.76
N LEU A 59 5.84 9.58 -15.53
CA LEU A 59 4.81 8.55 -15.67
C LEU A 59 4.65 8.09 -17.11
N SER A 60 4.65 9.03 -18.07
CA SER A 60 4.63 8.73 -19.51
C SER A 60 5.79 7.82 -19.93
N LYS A 61 7.00 8.10 -19.45
CA LYS A 61 8.17 7.22 -19.69
C LYS A 61 7.95 5.81 -19.15
N TYR A 62 7.44 5.66 -17.93
CA TYR A 62 7.16 4.33 -17.35
C TYR A 62 6.11 3.57 -18.15
N MET A 63 5.04 4.23 -18.57
CA MET A 63 3.96 3.59 -19.35
C MET A 63 4.43 3.10 -20.72
N ASN A 64 5.29 3.87 -21.39
CA ASN A 64 5.88 3.46 -22.67
C ASN A 64 6.79 2.23 -22.55
N LEU A 65 7.34 1.98 -21.36
CA LEU A 65 8.14 0.78 -21.05
C LEU A 65 7.27 -0.44 -20.71
N LEU A 66 5.95 -0.30 -20.63
CA LEU A 66 4.98 -1.38 -20.40
C LEU A 66 4.19 -1.71 -21.69
N PRO A 67 4.86 -2.07 -22.81
CA PRO A 67 4.22 -2.16 -24.12
C PRO A 67 3.15 -3.25 -24.17
N GLY A 68 2.12 -3.01 -24.98
CA GLY A 68 1.16 -4.04 -25.41
C GLY A 68 0.08 -4.42 -24.38
N ILE A 69 0.07 -3.82 -23.19
CA ILE A 69 -0.95 -4.11 -22.19
C ILE A 69 -2.16 -3.21 -22.43
N SER A 70 -3.19 -3.75 -23.08
CA SER A 70 -4.51 -3.12 -23.25
C SER A 70 -5.48 -3.77 -22.26
N ARG A 71 -5.17 -3.61 -20.97
CA ARG A 71 -5.98 -4.15 -19.89
C ARG A 71 -6.18 -3.06 -18.84
N SER A 72 -7.41 -2.98 -18.32
CA SER A 72 -7.76 -2.14 -17.18
C SER A 72 -6.97 -2.51 -15.93
N THR A 73 -6.64 -3.80 -15.79
CA THR A 73 -5.87 -4.36 -14.69
C THR A 73 -4.63 -5.05 -15.23
N ILE A 74 -3.48 -4.73 -14.65
CA ILE A 74 -2.18 -5.30 -15.02
C ILE A 74 -1.48 -5.88 -13.81
N HIS A 75 -0.58 -6.82 -14.03
CA HIS A 75 0.21 -7.45 -12.99
C HIS A 75 1.68 -7.14 -13.24
N LEU A 76 2.33 -6.53 -12.25
CA LEU A 76 3.71 -6.07 -12.36
C LEU A 76 4.58 -6.75 -11.28
N PRO A 77 5.82 -7.12 -11.62
CA PRO A 77 6.81 -7.50 -10.62
C PRO A 77 7.05 -6.36 -9.61
N PRO A 78 7.48 -6.65 -8.37
CA PRO A 78 7.58 -5.67 -7.29
C PRO A 78 8.48 -4.47 -7.62
N ASP A 79 9.61 -4.70 -8.29
CA ASP A 79 10.56 -3.63 -8.66
C ASP A 79 9.91 -2.65 -9.65
N ILE A 80 9.20 -3.17 -10.66
CA ILE A 80 8.53 -2.35 -11.67
C ILE A 80 7.34 -1.62 -11.05
N ALA A 81 6.53 -2.33 -10.26
CA ALA A 81 5.38 -1.76 -9.57
C ALA A 81 5.78 -0.63 -8.62
N SER A 82 6.84 -0.82 -7.84
CA SER A 82 7.40 0.21 -6.95
C SER A 82 7.88 1.44 -7.74
N GLY A 83 8.63 1.24 -8.82
CA GLY A 83 9.09 2.35 -9.67
C GLY A 83 7.93 3.13 -10.28
N PHE A 84 6.92 2.41 -10.78
CA PHE A 84 5.71 2.98 -11.37
C PHE A 84 4.89 3.74 -10.33
N PHE A 85 4.63 3.14 -9.17
CA PHE A 85 3.93 3.80 -8.05
C PHE A 85 4.63 5.09 -7.63
N GLY A 86 5.96 5.08 -7.52
CA GLY A 86 6.73 6.28 -7.20
C GLY A 86 6.63 7.39 -8.25
N ALA A 87 6.50 7.05 -9.52
CA ALA A 87 6.23 8.03 -10.57
C ALA A 87 4.84 8.64 -10.40
N CYS A 88 3.83 7.81 -10.13
CA CYS A 88 2.47 8.29 -9.86
C CYS A 88 2.43 9.23 -8.64
N LEU A 89 3.14 8.89 -7.55
CA LEU A 89 3.18 9.72 -6.34
C LEU A 89 3.79 11.10 -6.60
N ARG A 90 4.85 11.19 -7.40
CA ARG A 90 5.48 12.48 -7.76
C ARG A 90 4.57 13.37 -8.60
N GLU A 91 3.78 12.76 -9.47
CA GLU A 91 2.96 13.47 -10.46
C GLU A 91 1.47 13.54 -10.06
N ALA A 92 1.09 13.02 -8.89
CA ALA A 92 -0.29 12.94 -8.40
C ALA A 92 -1.02 14.30 -8.39
N SER A 93 -0.36 15.36 -7.89
CA SER A 93 -0.94 16.71 -7.89
C SER A 93 -1.22 17.20 -9.31
N ALA A 94 -0.25 16.98 -10.21
CA ALA A 94 -0.38 17.40 -11.61
C ALA A 94 -1.51 16.64 -12.32
N LEU A 95 -1.62 15.32 -12.11
CA LEU A 95 -2.71 14.52 -12.67
C LEU A 95 -4.08 15.06 -12.25
N LEU A 96 -4.29 15.33 -10.97
CA LEU A 96 -5.56 15.86 -10.47
C LEU A 96 -5.85 17.28 -10.98
N GLU A 97 -4.85 18.15 -11.03
CA GLU A 97 -4.99 19.52 -11.57
C GLU A 97 -5.29 19.55 -13.07
N LEU A 98 -4.78 18.55 -13.81
CA LEU A 98 -4.97 18.41 -15.26
C LEU A 98 -6.24 17.60 -15.62
N GLY A 99 -7.09 17.31 -14.63
CA GLY A 99 -8.42 16.75 -14.85
C GLY A 99 -8.53 15.23 -14.70
N TYR A 100 -7.50 14.52 -14.22
CA TYR A 100 -7.64 13.10 -13.90
C TYR A 100 -8.72 12.91 -12.81
N PRO A 101 -9.73 12.06 -13.04
CA PRO A 101 -10.81 11.90 -12.08
C PRO A 101 -10.32 11.28 -10.76
N ARG A 102 -10.62 11.95 -9.65
CA ARG A 102 -10.19 11.48 -8.32
C ARG A 102 -10.86 10.16 -7.90
N ASP A 103 -12.01 9.87 -8.47
CA ASP A 103 -12.80 8.66 -8.27
C ASP A 103 -12.33 7.48 -9.13
N GLU A 104 -11.44 7.69 -10.10
CA GLU A 104 -10.84 6.61 -10.86
C GLU A 104 -9.77 5.85 -10.05
N PRO A 105 -9.65 4.52 -10.27
CA PRO A 105 -8.67 3.72 -9.57
C PRO A 105 -7.24 4.12 -9.94
N ALA A 106 -6.44 4.36 -8.92
CA ALA A 106 -5.00 4.57 -8.99
C ALA A 106 -4.37 3.75 -7.86
N VAL A 107 -4.63 2.44 -7.90
CA VAL A 107 -4.45 1.52 -6.78
C VAL A 107 -3.52 0.38 -7.17
N PHE A 108 -2.56 0.11 -6.28
CA PHE A 108 -1.56 -0.94 -6.37
C PHE A 108 -1.86 -1.94 -5.25
N THR A 109 -2.29 -3.13 -5.62
CA THR A 109 -2.77 -4.14 -4.68
C THR A 109 -1.81 -5.31 -4.63
N THR A 110 -1.42 -5.68 -3.42
CA THR A 110 -0.63 -6.88 -3.10
C THR A 110 -1.21 -7.50 -1.84
N SER A 111 -0.44 -8.28 -1.10
CA SER A 111 -0.92 -8.90 0.13
C SER A 111 0.16 -8.99 1.21
N PHE A 112 -0.25 -9.23 2.44
CA PHE A 112 0.63 -9.78 3.47
C PHE A 112 0.60 -11.30 3.44
N PRO A 113 1.67 -11.97 3.92
CA PRO A 113 1.63 -13.41 4.12
C PRO A 113 0.45 -13.78 5.02
N ALA A 114 -0.11 -14.98 4.83
CA ALA A 114 -1.08 -15.52 5.78
C ALA A 114 -0.42 -15.70 7.17
N PRO A 115 -1.17 -15.62 8.29
CA PRO A 115 -0.62 -15.80 9.63
C PRO A 115 0.21 -17.09 9.82
N GLY A 116 -0.18 -18.20 9.19
CA GLY A 116 0.57 -19.47 9.24
C GLY A 116 1.87 -19.48 8.41
N ALA A 117 2.00 -18.57 7.44
CA ALA A 117 3.16 -18.42 6.56
C ALA A 117 4.03 -17.19 6.94
N ASN A 118 3.70 -16.50 8.03
CA ASN A 118 4.44 -15.32 8.46
C ASN A 118 5.82 -15.73 8.97
N SER A 119 6.87 -15.23 8.32
CA SER A 119 8.26 -15.56 8.62
C SER A 119 8.88 -14.71 9.75
N ILE A 120 8.21 -13.65 10.21
CA ILE A 120 8.74 -12.69 11.19
C ILE A 120 8.15 -12.91 12.58
N ARG A 121 6.85 -13.17 12.65
CA ARG A 121 6.08 -13.25 13.89
C ARG A 121 5.56 -14.66 14.11
N THR A 122 5.72 -15.15 15.33
CA THR A 122 5.15 -16.43 15.74
C THR A 122 3.63 -16.36 15.80
N VAL A 123 2.97 -17.51 15.61
CA VAL A 123 1.50 -17.65 15.78
C VAL A 123 1.04 -17.14 17.15
N ARG A 124 1.85 -17.32 18.21
CA ARG A 124 1.53 -16.81 19.55
C ARG A 124 1.51 -15.28 19.60
N GLN A 125 2.50 -14.61 19.00
CA GLN A 125 2.56 -13.15 18.95
C GLN A 125 1.38 -12.60 18.12
N ILE A 126 1.09 -13.20 16.97
CA ILE A 126 -0.02 -12.79 16.11
C ILE A 126 -1.35 -12.93 16.85
N ARG A 127 -1.59 -14.08 17.49
CA ARG A 127 -2.79 -14.32 18.30
C ARG A 127 -2.93 -13.30 19.44
N SER A 128 -1.82 -12.93 20.09
CA SER A 128 -1.82 -11.92 21.13
C SER A 128 -2.25 -10.55 20.58
N ALA A 129 -1.73 -10.15 19.41
CA ALA A 129 -2.12 -8.90 18.78
C ALA A 129 -3.61 -8.88 18.40
N LEU A 130 -4.13 -9.97 17.83
CA LEU A 130 -5.56 -10.12 17.53
C LEU A 130 -6.44 -10.06 18.79
N HIS A 131 -5.98 -10.65 19.90
CA HIS A 131 -6.72 -10.62 21.16
C HIS A 131 -6.90 -9.20 21.71
N HIS A 132 -5.85 -8.38 21.64
CA HIS A 132 -5.86 -7.04 22.23
C HIS A 132 -6.38 -5.94 21.31
N LEU A 133 -6.17 -6.08 19.99
CA LEU A 133 -6.51 -5.04 19.01
C LEU A 133 -7.72 -5.40 18.14
N GLY A 134 -8.22 -6.63 18.28
CA GLY A 134 -9.36 -7.13 17.54
C GLY A 134 -8.95 -7.90 16.27
N GLY A 135 -9.91 -8.72 15.83
CA GLY A 135 -9.81 -9.56 14.65
C GLY A 135 -10.65 -10.83 14.80
N ASP A 136 -10.95 -11.45 13.68
CA ASP A 136 -11.71 -12.68 13.55
C ASP A 136 -10.81 -13.89 13.90
N PHE A 137 -11.04 -14.46 15.07
CA PHE A 137 -10.32 -15.63 15.57
C PHE A 137 -10.64 -16.91 14.80
N ASP A 138 -11.83 -17.02 14.20
CA ASP A 138 -12.20 -18.18 13.39
C ASP A 138 -11.44 -18.14 12.07
N LEU A 139 -11.41 -16.98 11.43
CA LEU A 139 -10.59 -16.74 10.25
C LEU A 139 -9.11 -16.97 10.54
N PHE A 140 -8.57 -16.41 11.64
CA PHE A 140 -7.18 -16.64 12.02
C PHE A 140 -6.86 -18.14 12.17
N ARG A 141 -7.72 -18.90 12.87
CA ARG A 141 -7.54 -20.35 13.03
C ARG A 141 -7.58 -21.09 11.69
N ALA A 142 -8.46 -20.68 10.77
CA ALA A 142 -8.52 -21.26 9.43
C ALA A 142 -7.21 -21.00 8.65
N LEU A 143 -6.75 -19.74 8.62
CA LEU A 143 -5.56 -19.33 7.88
C LEU A 143 -4.25 -19.90 8.42
N VAL A 144 -4.17 -20.18 9.73
CA VAL A 144 -3.02 -20.90 10.30
C VAL A 144 -2.99 -22.36 9.85
N ARG A 145 -4.15 -22.99 9.62
CA ARG A 145 -4.24 -24.40 9.20
C ARG A 145 -4.02 -24.58 7.69
N THR A 146 -4.38 -23.59 6.88
CA THR A 146 -4.31 -23.65 5.41
C THR A 146 -3.08 -22.91 4.86
N SER A 147 -1.95 -22.96 5.55
CA SER A 147 -0.71 -22.18 5.32
C SER A 147 -0.09 -22.24 3.92
N HIS A 148 -0.68 -22.98 2.97
CA HIS A 148 -0.22 -23.17 1.60
C HIS A 148 -1.16 -22.62 0.52
N THR A 149 -2.33 -22.08 0.86
CA THR A 149 -3.27 -21.53 -0.12
C THR A 149 -3.14 -20.01 -0.23
N VAL A 150 -2.93 -19.50 -1.46
CA VAL A 150 -2.87 -18.07 -1.78
C VAL A 150 -4.14 -17.31 -1.34
N GLU A 151 -5.27 -18.02 -1.25
CA GLU A 151 -6.58 -17.52 -0.77
C GLU A 151 -6.58 -17.00 0.68
N GLY A 152 -5.49 -17.22 1.43
CA GLY A 152 -5.35 -16.77 2.81
C GLY A 152 -4.58 -15.46 3.03
N ALA A 153 -4.12 -14.82 1.95
CA ALA A 153 -3.31 -13.61 2.02
C ALA A 153 -4.17 -12.38 2.34
N LEU A 154 -3.73 -11.55 3.29
CA LEU A 154 -4.45 -10.32 3.63
C LEU A 154 -4.18 -9.28 2.55
N GLU A 155 -5.19 -8.93 1.76
CA GLU A 155 -5.06 -7.92 0.68
C GLU A 155 -4.65 -6.55 1.26
N VAL A 156 -3.68 -5.92 0.58
CA VAL A 156 -3.15 -4.60 0.93
C VAL A 156 -3.17 -3.73 -0.31
N SER A 157 -3.93 -2.65 -0.27
CA SER A 157 -4.08 -1.71 -1.38
C SER A 157 -3.38 -0.39 -1.08
N PHE A 158 -2.47 0.00 -1.96
CA PHE A 158 -1.79 1.29 -1.95
C PHE A 158 -2.46 2.20 -2.96
N SER A 159 -3.09 3.26 -2.49
CA SER A 159 -3.73 4.26 -3.36
C SER A 159 -2.92 5.54 -3.40
N ILE A 160 -2.71 6.09 -4.59
CA ILE A 160 -1.88 7.29 -4.83
C ILE A 160 -2.50 8.53 -4.17
N TRP A 161 -3.82 8.53 -3.95
CA TRP A 161 -4.55 9.52 -3.15
C TRP A 161 -5.67 8.87 -2.34
N PRO A 162 -6.25 9.55 -1.33
CA PRO A 162 -7.31 8.98 -0.53
C PRO A 162 -8.57 8.80 -1.41
N PRO A 163 -9.13 7.59 -1.50
CA PRO A 163 -10.33 7.34 -2.29
C PRO A 163 -11.55 8.02 -1.65
N ARG A 164 -12.55 8.36 -2.46
CA ARG A 164 -13.81 8.96 -1.96
C ARG A 164 -14.62 7.98 -1.12
N ARG A 165 -14.54 6.69 -1.44
CA ARG A 165 -15.20 5.61 -0.72
C ARG A 165 -14.17 4.54 -0.40
N VAL A 166 -14.19 4.10 0.84
CA VAL A 166 -13.40 2.97 1.32
C VAL A 166 -14.35 1.78 1.44
N ARG A 167 -13.89 0.57 1.09
CA ARG A 167 -14.69 -0.65 1.24
C ARG A 167 -15.13 -0.81 2.70
N ASP A 168 -16.38 -1.19 2.92
CA ASP A 168 -16.87 -1.46 4.28
C ASP A 168 -16.03 -2.52 4.98
N GLY A 169 -15.72 -2.29 6.24
CA GLY A 169 -14.84 -3.18 7.01
C GLY A 169 -13.34 -3.03 6.68
N SER A 170 -12.92 -2.01 5.93
CA SER A 170 -11.51 -1.65 5.77
C SER A 170 -11.10 -0.51 6.69
N PHE A 171 -9.79 -0.37 6.92
CA PHE A 171 -9.19 0.78 7.58
C PHE A 171 -8.09 1.39 6.72
N VAL A 172 -7.74 2.64 7.01
CA VAL A 172 -6.84 3.44 6.17
C VAL A 172 -5.71 4.05 7.00
N LEU A 173 -4.47 3.83 6.56
CA LEU A 173 -3.28 4.51 7.07
C LEU A 173 -2.77 5.52 6.04
N ARG A 174 -2.47 6.73 6.49
CA ARG A 174 -1.91 7.78 5.64
C ARG A 174 -0.42 7.51 5.40
N LEU A 175 -0.04 7.54 4.12
CA LEU A 175 1.35 7.49 3.64
C LEU A 175 1.74 8.91 3.19
N GLY A 176 2.16 9.73 4.15
CA GLY A 176 2.44 11.14 3.94
C GLY A 176 3.88 11.52 4.23
N HIS A 177 4.44 12.45 3.46
CA HIS A 177 5.69 13.14 3.79
C HIS A 177 5.49 14.66 3.86
N ARG A 178 6.47 15.39 4.42
CA ARG A 178 6.42 16.85 4.52
C ARG A 178 6.45 17.49 3.12
N GLY A 179 5.60 18.49 2.90
CA GLY A 179 5.50 19.20 1.61
C GLY A 179 4.63 18.51 0.56
N GLN A 180 4.05 17.36 0.86
CA GLN A 180 3.16 16.66 -0.06
C GLN A 180 1.77 17.31 -0.12
N SER A 181 1.30 17.64 -1.32
CA SER A 181 -0.05 18.21 -1.54
C SER A 181 -1.15 17.14 -1.47
N VAL A 182 -0.89 15.96 -2.03
CA VAL A 182 -1.84 14.84 -2.11
C VAL A 182 -1.24 13.62 -1.42
N PRO A 183 -1.71 13.24 -0.21
CA PRO A 183 -1.15 12.10 0.51
C PRO A 183 -1.62 10.77 -0.07
N ALA A 184 -0.72 9.82 -0.20
CA ALA A 184 -1.10 8.45 -0.52
C ALA A 184 -1.66 7.74 0.72
N VAL A 185 -2.30 6.60 0.49
CA VAL A 185 -2.91 5.81 1.58
C VAL A 185 -2.68 4.32 1.39
N LEU A 186 -2.61 3.62 2.52
CA LEU A 186 -2.65 2.16 2.63
C LEU A 186 -4.04 1.77 3.11
N ILE A 187 -4.68 0.83 2.44
CA ILE A 187 -6.04 0.35 2.75
C ILE A 187 -5.98 -1.15 2.96
N MET A 188 -6.56 -1.63 4.07
CA MET A 188 -6.52 -3.04 4.46
C MET A 188 -7.81 -3.45 5.17
N GLU A 189 -8.14 -4.73 5.14
CA GLU A 189 -9.31 -5.26 5.84
C GLU A 189 -9.12 -5.30 7.37
N ARG A 190 -10.17 -4.95 8.11
CA ARG A 190 -10.21 -4.99 9.58
C ARG A 190 -10.41 -6.40 10.14
N ARG A 191 -10.73 -7.38 9.30
CA ARG A 191 -11.01 -8.77 9.71
C ARG A 191 -9.87 -9.37 10.52
N LEU A 192 -8.63 -8.96 10.29
CA LEU A 192 -7.46 -9.37 11.08
C LEU A 192 -6.71 -8.15 11.60
N LEU A 193 -7.41 -7.13 12.11
CA LEU A 193 -6.85 -5.83 12.46
C LEU A 193 -5.55 -5.90 13.26
N GLY A 194 -5.52 -6.65 14.37
CA GLY A 194 -4.32 -6.78 15.19
C GLY A 194 -3.12 -7.36 14.44
N TYR A 195 -3.35 -8.31 13.53
CA TYR A 195 -2.32 -8.85 12.66
C TYR A 195 -1.87 -7.84 11.60
N ALA A 196 -2.81 -7.16 10.95
CA ALA A 196 -2.54 -6.16 9.93
C ALA A 196 -1.69 -4.99 10.46
N LEU A 197 -1.99 -4.51 11.67
CA LEU A 197 -1.21 -3.49 12.36
C LEU A 197 0.20 -3.99 12.71
N LEU A 198 0.32 -5.26 13.15
CA LEU A 198 1.61 -5.88 13.45
C LEU A 198 2.48 -5.97 12.17
N CYS A 199 1.89 -6.35 11.04
CA CYS A 199 2.57 -6.35 9.75
C CYS A 199 3.02 -4.95 9.33
N CYS A 200 2.19 -3.92 9.52
CA CYS A 200 2.58 -2.54 9.25
C CYS A 200 3.77 -2.08 10.10
N TRP A 201 3.78 -2.47 11.38
CA TRP A 201 4.89 -2.20 12.28
C TRP A 201 6.19 -2.89 11.82
N ASP A 202 6.12 -4.17 11.46
CA ASP A 202 7.28 -4.93 10.99
C ASP A 202 7.84 -4.36 9.67
N LEU A 203 6.97 -3.90 8.77
CA LEU A 203 7.39 -3.18 7.56
C LEU A 203 8.11 -1.87 7.87
N ALA A 204 7.61 -1.09 8.83
CA ALA A 204 8.26 0.14 9.26
C ALA A 204 9.67 -0.12 9.84
N LEU A 205 9.83 -1.16 10.66
CA LEU A 205 11.14 -1.58 11.16
C LEU A 205 12.08 -2.00 10.02
N ARG A 206 11.56 -2.73 9.03
CA ARG A 206 12.34 -3.12 7.84
C ARG A 206 12.80 -1.91 7.02
N LEU A 207 11.92 -0.92 6.81
CA LEU A 207 12.28 0.33 6.13
C LEU A 207 13.33 1.12 6.89
N ARG A 208 13.27 1.15 8.22
CA ARG A 208 14.30 1.75 9.06
C ARG A 208 15.65 1.09 8.88
N GLU A 209 15.67 -0.24 8.83
CA GLU A 209 16.91 -1.00 8.71
C GLU A 209 17.53 -0.84 7.31
N ALA A 210 16.72 -1.02 6.27
CA ALA A 210 17.16 -1.03 4.87
C ALA A 210 17.35 0.37 4.27
N GLU A 211 16.42 1.28 4.51
CA GLU A 211 16.35 2.59 3.82
C GLU A 211 16.65 3.78 4.76
N LYS A 212 16.89 3.50 6.06
CA LYS A 212 17.11 4.51 7.11
C LYS A 212 15.93 5.46 7.31
N VAL A 213 14.72 5.00 7.00
CA VAL A 213 13.48 5.74 7.27
C VAL A 213 13.21 5.74 8.78
N GLN A 214 12.88 6.89 9.35
CA GLN A 214 12.63 6.98 10.79
C GLN A 214 11.29 6.34 11.16
N VAL A 215 11.25 5.67 12.31
CA VAL A 215 10.03 5.16 12.94
C VAL A 215 9.75 6.06 14.14
N PRO A 216 8.65 6.83 14.14
CA PRO A 216 8.41 7.86 15.15
C PRO A 216 7.96 7.28 16.50
N ASP A 217 7.29 6.14 16.48
CA ASP A 217 6.85 5.45 17.69
C ASP A 217 7.99 4.60 18.28
N PRO A 218 8.11 4.49 19.61
CA PRO A 218 9.16 3.69 20.25
C PRO A 218 8.88 2.18 20.18
N ASP A 219 7.60 1.79 20.14
CA ASP A 219 7.17 0.40 20.12
C ASP A 219 5.80 0.20 19.44
N PHE A 220 5.46 -1.07 19.22
CA PHE A 220 4.20 -1.48 18.60
C PHE A 220 2.97 -1.02 19.40
N ASN A 221 3.03 -1.04 20.74
CA ASN A 221 1.88 -0.70 21.59
C ASN A 221 1.54 0.79 21.46
N THR A 222 2.55 1.65 21.36
CA THR A 222 2.38 3.09 21.15
C THR A 222 1.75 3.37 19.80
N PHE A 223 2.23 2.73 18.75
CA PHE A 223 1.63 2.83 17.40
C PHE A 223 0.18 2.34 17.40
N ALA A 224 -0.08 1.15 17.93
CA ALA A 224 -1.41 0.56 17.96
C ALA A 224 -2.38 1.36 18.82
N GLY A 225 -1.95 1.88 19.98
CA GLY A 225 -2.75 2.75 20.84
C GLY A 225 -3.20 4.02 20.11
N ARG A 226 -2.28 4.71 19.41
CA ARG A 226 -2.61 5.88 18.58
C ARG A 226 -3.61 5.55 17.47
N PHE A 227 -3.48 4.39 16.85
CA PHE A 227 -4.44 3.92 15.87
C PHE A 227 -5.85 3.80 16.48
N MET A 228 -5.98 3.08 17.60
CA MET A 228 -7.26 2.86 18.27
C MET A 228 -7.92 4.15 18.76
N GLU A 229 -7.14 5.11 19.27
CA GLU A 229 -7.65 6.44 19.65
C GLU A 229 -8.18 7.24 18.46
N SER A 230 -7.52 7.13 17.31
CA SER A 230 -7.94 7.85 16.11
C SER A 230 -9.14 7.22 15.41
N ASP A 231 -9.34 5.91 15.59
CA ASP A 231 -10.44 5.13 15.00
C ASP A 231 -11.75 5.30 15.78
N THR A 232 -11.67 5.49 17.11
CA THR A 232 -12.83 5.76 17.98
C THR A 232 -13.36 7.20 17.87
N ARG A 233 -12.58 8.11 17.27
CA ARG A 233 -12.95 9.53 17.08
C ARG A 233 -13.42 9.85 15.65
N GLY A 234 -13.43 8.86 14.75
CA GLY A 234 -13.92 8.98 13.37
C GLY A 234 -15.33 8.45 13.23
#